data_AF-A0A949HSW9-F1
#
_entry.id   AF-A0A949HSW9-F1
#
_cell.length_a   1.000
_cell.length_b   1.000
_cell.length_c   1.000
_cell.angle_alpha   90.00
_cell.angle_beta   90.00
_cell.angle_gamma   90.00
#
_symmetry.space_group_name_H-M   'P 1'
#
loop_
_entity.id
_entity.type
_entity.pdbx_description
1 polymer ?
#
loop_
_entity_poly.entity_id
_entity_poly.type
_entity_poly.pdbx_seq_one_letter_code
_entity_poly.pdbx_strand_id
1 'polypeptide(L)'
;MKTISLALVFMIVAAIGSDVYAQDRNCPDGKCSIVQYSSGTIVLDPLKENLTVEAARTKSVVPTQALDRFDQVIRATVRVTVSNVCGSGTIVGRTPEGNAIVLTNAHVAGTTRGRIVNVERWNTNGVSERSTATIIASGYGKGTSVDFALLKCNLAFAKDVEPIPIADRYPNTQSLITTFGCPRCEWPSLQVLRLNRKEGQLLSWKPEAIGGRSGSSIVDYSEDGPRVVGLLTWAGGGEGLGQSTPFLLSAMRGKLPATLEGLPANAREVSCQIDDSQEIVQVPSTIYGEPMQVPLGFLAQAEPQDDLIDSIVDRPRLKPSPRQPEDSGIIADRLRVGSQWTTTGVIATSAGSSIALLLGLQYGLPIVLQAIRNARKQRGKAVLDDEQFKQLMDQYQNLLKLLEQNNTPPTTKP
;
A
#
# COMPACT_ATOMS: atom_id res chain seq x y z
N MET A 1 -52.24 -7.33 -10.27
CA MET A 1 -51.59 -7.34 -8.94
C MET A 1 -51.01 -8.72 -8.73
N LYS A 2 -49.67 -8.85 -8.70
CA LYS A 2 -49.00 -10.15 -8.54
C LYS A 2 -48.40 -10.18 -7.13
N THR A 3 -48.98 -10.99 -6.27
CA THR A 3 -48.44 -11.36 -4.96
C THR A 3 -47.18 -12.18 -5.18
N ILE A 4 -46.03 -11.50 -5.17
CA ILE A 4 -44.73 -12.16 -5.09
C ILE A 4 -44.70 -12.82 -3.70
N SER A 5 -44.68 -14.14 -3.70
CA SER A 5 -44.73 -14.99 -2.52
C SER A 5 -43.58 -14.63 -1.56
N LEU A 6 -43.95 -14.21 -0.34
CA LEU A 6 -43.03 -13.94 0.77
C LEU A 6 -42.08 -15.13 1.03
N ALA A 7 -42.49 -16.34 0.65
CA ALA A 7 -41.70 -17.56 0.77
C ALA A 7 -40.45 -17.56 -0.15
N LEU A 8 -40.52 -16.91 -1.32
CA LEU A 8 -39.37 -16.83 -2.23
C LEU A 8 -38.28 -15.88 -1.69
N VAL A 9 -38.70 -14.81 -1.02
CA VAL A 9 -37.77 -13.86 -0.38
C VAL A 9 -37.09 -14.51 0.82
N PHE A 10 -37.82 -15.29 1.63
CA PHE A 10 -37.23 -16.04 2.74
C PHE A 10 -36.25 -17.13 2.29
N MET A 11 -36.53 -17.82 1.18
CA MET A 11 -35.61 -18.82 0.61
C MET A 11 -34.31 -18.18 0.10
N ILE A 12 -34.38 -16.99 -0.52
CA ILE A 12 -33.18 -16.28 -1.00
C ILE A 12 -32.37 -15.72 0.18
N VAL A 13 -33.01 -15.22 1.24
CA VAL A 13 -32.31 -14.73 2.43
C VAL A 13 -31.68 -15.89 3.23
N ALA A 14 -32.32 -17.06 3.29
CA ALA A 14 -31.74 -18.26 3.92
C ALA A 14 -30.55 -18.83 3.11
N ALA A 15 -30.61 -18.76 1.78
CA ALA A 15 -29.49 -19.17 0.92
C ALA A 15 -28.29 -18.22 1.04
N ILE A 16 -28.51 -16.91 1.22
CA ILE A 16 -27.42 -15.93 1.39
C ILE A 16 -26.87 -15.92 2.82
N GLY A 17 -27.66 -16.30 3.82
CA GLY A 17 -27.23 -16.41 5.22
C GLY A 17 -26.35 -17.63 5.54
N SER A 18 -26.20 -18.57 4.61
CA SER A 18 -25.47 -19.83 4.84
C SER A 18 -23.98 -19.79 4.43
N ASP A 19 -23.53 -18.73 3.75
CA ASP A 19 -22.15 -18.61 3.24
C ASP A 19 -21.26 -17.66 4.07
N VAL A 20 -21.76 -17.13 5.21
CA VAL A 20 -21.00 -16.21 6.08
C VAL A 20 -20.91 -16.72 7.52
N TYR A 21 -20.68 -18.02 7.68
CA TYR A 21 -19.99 -18.52 8.87
C TYR A 21 -18.57 -18.87 8.46
N ALA A 22 -17.64 -18.09 9.02
CA ALA A 22 -16.25 -18.45 9.10
C ALA A 22 -16.16 -19.92 9.52
N GLN A 23 -15.41 -20.70 8.74
CA GLN A 23 -15.03 -22.07 9.09
C GLN A 23 -14.16 -22.02 10.35
N ASP A 24 -14.80 -21.93 11.52
CA ASP A 24 -14.22 -22.47 12.73
C ASP A 24 -14.14 -23.98 12.50
N ARG A 25 -12.92 -24.48 12.37
CA ARG A 25 -12.67 -25.92 12.27
C ARG A 25 -13.01 -26.54 13.62
N ASN A 26 -14.29 -26.90 13.81
CA ASN A 26 -14.67 -27.87 14.83
C ASN A 26 -13.96 -29.18 14.48
N CYS A 27 -12.86 -29.47 15.17
CA CYS A 27 -12.21 -30.77 15.19
C CYS A 27 -12.95 -31.60 16.25
N PRO A 28 -13.90 -32.48 15.90
CA PRO A 28 -14.78 -33.14 16.87
C PRO A 28 -14.01 -34.10 17.80
N ASP A 29 -12.78 -34.45 17.42
CA ASP A 29 -11.99 -35.50 18.06
C ASP A 29 -10.79 -34.93 18.85
N GLY A 30 -10.66 -33.59 18.96
CA GLY A 30 -9.52 -32.93 19.61
C GLY A 30 -8.16 -33.12 18.89
N LYS A 31 -8.16 -33.77 17.72
CA LYS A 31 -6.99 -34.02 16.90
C LYS A 31 -7.07 -33.23 15.60
N CYS A 32 -6.91 -31.91 15.68
CA CYS A 32 -6.62 -31.17 14.46
C CYS A 32 -5.24 -31.64 13.97
N SER A 33 -5.17 -32.12 12.73
CA SER A 33 -3.89 -32.43 12.09
C SER A 33 -3.02 -31.19 12.18
N ILE A 34 -1.87 -31.30 12.87
CA ILE A 34 -0.82 -30.27 12.81
C ILE A 34 -0.56 -30.08 11.33
N VAL A 35 -0.85 -28.88 10.83
CA VAL A 35 -0.52 -28.52 9.45
C VAL A 35 0.99 -28.68 9.38
N GLN A 36 1.45 -29.73 8.70
CA GLN A 36 2.86 -29.87 8.35
C GLN A 36 3.18 -28.69 7.44
N TYR A 37 3.66 -27.60 8.02
CA TYR A 37 4.30 -26.54 7.28
C TYR A 37 5.43 -27.21 6.50
N SER A 38 5.36 -27.13 5.17
CA SER A 38 6.39 -27.67 4.29
C SER A 38 7.75 -27.23 4.81
N SER A 39 8.69 -28.16 4.94
CA SER A 39 10.06 -27.91 5.34
C SER A 39 10.72 -26.93 4.36
N GLY A 40 10.49 -25.64 4.55
CA GLY A 40 11.14 -24.58 3.80
C GLY A 40 12.58 -24.41 4.27
N THR A 41 13.43 -23.93 3.38
CA THR A 41 14.74 -23.42 3.73
C THR A 41 14.71 -21.92 3.51
N ILE A 42 15.21 -21.16 4.48
CA ILE A 42 15.40 -19.72 4.31
C ILE A 42 16.79 -19.49 3.78
N VAL A 43 16.87 -18.79 2.66
CA VAL A 43 18.11 -18.31 2.07
C VAL A 43 18.32 -16.90 2.58
N LEU A 44 19.36 -16.68 3.38
CA LEU A 44 19.72 -15.36 3.89
C LEU A 44 21.15 -15.01 3.48
N ASP A 45 21.30 -13.91 2.76
CA ASP A 45 22.57 -13.30 2.41
C ASP A 45 22.61 -11.88 3.00
N PRO A 46 23.16 -11.72 4.22
CA PRO A 46 23.18 -10.45 4.94
C PRO A 46 23.97 -9.36 4.21
N LEU A 47 23.65 -8.12 4.51
CA LEU A 47 24.42 -6.99 4.04
C LEU A 47 25.84 -7.03 4.60
N LYS A 48 26.84 -6.94 3.72
CA LYS A 48 28.27 -6.89 4.11
C LYS A 48 28.84 -5.48 4.03
N GLU A 49 28.23 -4.65 3.19
CA GLU A 49 28.60 -3.27 2.97
C GLU A 49 28.12 -2.40 4.15
N ASN A 50 28.94 -1.42 4.54
CA ASN A 50 28.46 -0.36 5.43
C ASN A 50 27.45 0.50 4.67
N LEU A 51 26.17 0.21 4.87
CA LEU A 51 25.12 1.13 4.47
C LEU A 51 25.16 2.31 5.43
N THR A 52 25.48 3.48 4.88
CA THR A 52 25.03 4.74 5.48
C THR A 52 23.52 4.82 5.23
N VAL A 53 22.74 4.02 5.96
CA VAL A 53 21.33 4.35 6.18
C VAL A 53 21.43 5.65 6.95
N GLU A 54 21.24 6.79 6.27
CA GLU A 54 21.35 8.10 6.89
C GLU A 54 20.36 8.14 8.05
N ALA A 55 20.83 7.84 9.26
CA ALA A 55 20.11 8.06 10.49
C ALA A 55 19.91 9.56 10.56
N ALA A 56 18.71 10.00 10.18
CA ALA A 56 18.21 11.36 10.24
C ALA A 56 19.34 12.40 10.20
N ARG A 57 19.94 12.64 9.03
CA ARG A 57 20.64 13.91 8.87
C ARG A 57 19.57 14.97 9.06
N THR A 58 19.62 15.64 10.21
CA THR A 58 18.95 16.90 10.49
C THR A 58 19.58 17.94 9.56
N LYS A 59 19.41 17.76 8.24
CA LYS A 59 19.53 18.90 7.33
C LYS A 59 18.49 19.87 7.85
N SER A 60 18.94 21.05 8.26
CA SER A 60 18.11 22.21 8.53
C SER A 60 16.99 22.25 7.48
N VAL A 61 15.81 21.81 7.88
CA VAL A 61 14.64 21.73 7.01
C VAL A 61 14.17 23.16 6.85
N VAL A 62 14.62 23.83 5.79
CA VAL A 62 13.78 24.85 5.17
C VAL A 62 12.45 24.14 4.91
N PRO A 63 11.30 24.67 5.32
CA PRO A 63 10.02 23.98 5.19
C PRO A 63 9.73 23.71 3.72
N THR A 64 10.17 22.55 3.24
CA THR A 64 9.91 22.08 1.90
C THR A 64 8.43 21.73 1.87
N GLN A 65 7.71 22.45 1.01
CA GLN A 65 6.27 22.35 0.84
C GLN A 65 5.87 20.89 0.63
N ALA A 66 4.68 20.48 1.06
CA ALA A 66 4.21 19.10 0.95
C ALA A 66 4.33 18.48 -0.45
N LEU A 67 4.30 19.31 -1.50
CA LEU A 67 4.59 18.93 -2.89
C LEU A 67 5.99 18.31 -3.07
N ASP A 68 7.02 18.84 -2.42
CA ASP A 68 8.39 18.36 -2.54
C ASP A 68 8.59 16.96 -1.94
N ARG A 69 7.88 16.66 -0.83
CA ARG A 69 7.90 15.33 -0.19
C ARG A 69 7.28 14.26 -1.07
N PHE A 70 6.25 14.61 -1.83
CA PHE A 70 5.60 13.68 -2.74
C PHE A 70 6.45 13.42 -3.99
N ASP A 71 7.03 14.48 -4.55
CA ASP A 71 7.95 14.39 -5.68
C ASP A 71 9.20 13.57 -5.34
N GLN A 72 9.70 13.67 -4.12
CA GLN A 72 10.76 12.79 -3.61
C GLN A 72 10.36 11.32 -3.70
N VAL A 73 9.15 10.96 -3.23
CA VAL A 73 8.65 9.58 -3.26
C VAL A 73 8.51 9.07 -4.69
N ILE A 74 7.99 9.90 -5.61
CA ILE A 74 7.88 9.56 -7.03
C ILE A 74 9.26 9.26 -7.62
N ARG A 75 10.21 10.19 -7.44
CA ARG A 75 11.55 10.10 -8.05
C ARG A 75 12.39 8.98 -7.47
N ALA A 76 12.17 8.62 -6.20
CA ALA A 76 12.82 7.51 -5.53
C ALA A 76 12.19 6.14 -5.84
N THR A 77 11.00 6.10 -6.45
CA THR A 77 10.36 4.83 -6.82
C THR A 77 10.92 4.31 -8.13
N VAL A 78 11.16 3.00 -8.15
CA VAL A 78 11.84 2.29 -9.23
C VAL A 78 10.99 1.09 -9.65
N ARG A 79 10.92 0.82 -10.94
CA ARG A 79 10.48 -0.47 -11.49
C ARG A 79 11.68 -1.39 -11.57
N VAL A 80 11.53 -2.60 -11.04
CA VAL A 80 12.56 -3.64 -11.06
C VAL A 80 12.09 -4.73 -12.03
N THR A 81 12.93 -5.09 -12.99
CA THR A 81 12.64 -6.17 -13.93
C THR A 81 13.79 -7.15 -14.05
N VAL A 82 13.46 -8.43 -14.01
CA VAL A 82 14.40 -9.54 -14.15
C VAL A 82 13.72 -10.61 -14.99
N SER A 83 14.25 -10.84 -16.19
CA SER A 83 13.62 -11.77 -17.15
C SER A 83 12.15 -11.38 -17.39
N ASN A 84 11.20 -12.30 -17.13
CA ASN A 84 9.75 -12.07 -17.29
C ASN A 84 9.03 -11.70 -15.98
N VAL A 85 9.79 -11.46 -14.90
CA VAL A 85 9.27 -11.02 -13.61
C VAL A 85 9.49 -9.53 -13.48
N CYS A 86 8.47 -8.84 -13.00
CA CYS A 86 8.54 -7.41 -12.77
C CYS A 86 7.81 -7.01 -11.49
N GLY A 87 8.38 -6.00 -10.85
CA GLY A 87 7.91 -5.45 -9.59
C GLY A 87 8.40 -4.01 -9.42
N SER A 88 8.44 -3.59 -8.16
CA SER A 88 8.74 -2.25 -7.73
C SER A 88 9.90 -2.24 -6.74
N GLY A 89 10.46 -1.07 -6.50
CA GLY A 89 11.50 -0.84 -5.52
C GLY A 89 11.55 0.63 -5.13
N THR A 90 12.34 0.93 -4.11
CA THR A 90 12.52 2.30 -3.63
C THR A 90 13.99 2.56 -3.33
N ILE A 91 14.49 3.72 -3.75
CA ILE A 91 15.85 4.18 -3.39
C ILE A 91 15.84 4.56 -1.92
N VAL A 92 16.53 3.77 -1.09
CA VAL A 92 16.51 3.87 0.38
C VAL A 92 17.80 4.42 1.00
N GLY A 93 18.86 4.52 0.21
CA GLY A 93 20.13 5.04 0.66
C GLY A 93 21.14 5.13 -0.46
N ARG A 94 22.39 5.39 -0.07
CA ARG A 94 23.54 5.40 -0.97
C ARG A 94 24.72 4.69 -0.35
N THR A 95 25.55 4.11 -1.20
CA THR A 95 26.91 3.68 -0.82
C THR A 95 27.83 4.88 -0.57
N PRO A 96 28.99 4.70 0.08
CA PRO A 96 29.99 5.76 0.22
C PRO A 96 30.45 6.35 -1.11
N GLU A 97 30.49 5.53 -2.18
CA GLU A 97 30.82 5.98 -3.52
C GLU A 97 29.72 6.82 -4.19
N GLY A 98 28.51 6.84 -3.62
CA GLY A 98 27.35 7.58 -4.12
C GLY A 98 26.35 6.76 -4.94
N ASN A 99 26.61 5.48 -5.19
CA ASN A 99 25.65 4.58 -5.85
C ASN A 99 24.34 4.51 -5.07
N ALA A 100 23.20 4.63 -5.77
CA ALA A 100 21.88 4.43 -5.17
C ALA A 100 21.69 2.97 -4.72
N ILE A 101 21.03 2.80 -3.58
CA ILE A 101 20.61 1.49 -3.06
C ILE A 101 19.10 1.37 -3.14
N VAL A 102 18.61 0.33 -3.80
CA VAL A 102 17.18 0.06 -3.97
C VAL A 102 16.76 -1.10 -3.08
N LEU A 103 15.69 -0.90 -2.30
CA LEU A 103 14.97 -1.96 -1.58
C LEU A 103 13.85 -2.51 -2.47
N THR A 104 13.75 -3.83 -2.57
CA THR A 104 12.69 -4.56 -3.30
C THR A 104 12.47 -5.95 -2.66
N ASN A 105 11.62 -6.79 -3.24
CA ASN A 105 11.45 -8.18 -2.83
C ASN A 105 12.44 -9.12 -3.53
N ALA A 106 12.83 -10.20 -2.84
CA ALA A 106 13.69 -11.23 -3.39
C ALA A 106 12.96 -12.07 -4.45
N HIS A 107 11.66 -12.32 -4.31
CA HIS A 107 10.93 -13.02 -5.37
C HIS A 107 10.84 -12.23 -6.69
N VAL A 108 11.06 -10.90 -6.64
CA VAL A 108 11.14 -10.05 -7.84
C VAL A 108 12.55 -10.02 -8.41
N ALA A 109 13.57 -9.75 -7.58
CA ALA A 109 14.94 -9.55 -8.04
C ALA A 109 15.75 -10.85 -8.17
N GLY A 110 15.40 -11.87 -7.39
CA GLY A 110 16.20 -13.05 -7.09
C GLY A 110 16.94 -12.93 -5.74
N THR A 111 17.63 -14.01 -5.36
CA THR A 111 18.39 -14.12 -4.10
C THR A 111 19.90 -14.16 -4.31
N THR A 112 20.37 -14.25 -5.55
CA THR A 112 21.79 -14.42 -5.84
C THR A 112 22.55 -13.11 -5.78
N ARG A 113 23.49 -12.98 -4.84
CA ARG A 113 24.44 -11.87 -4.81
C ARG A 113 25.16 -11.71 -6.16
N GLY A 114 25.34 -10.46 -6.58
CA GLY A 114 26.02 -10.12 -7.83
C GLY A 114 25.17 -10.31 -9.09
N ARG A 115 23.99 -10.94 -8.99
CA ARG A 115 23.04 -11.00 -10.11
C ARG A 115 22.66 -9.60 -10.54
N ILE A 116 22.67 -9.38 -11.85
CA ILE A 116 22.30 -8.12 -12.47
C ILE A 116 20.79 -8.08 -12.71
N VAL A 117 20.17 -6.98 -12.33
CA VAL A 117 18.74 -6.70 -12.49
C VAL A 117 18.55 -5.35 -13.20
N ASN A 118 17.48 -5.21 -13.97
CA ASN A 118 17.18 -3.94 -14.62
C ASN A 118 16.36 -3.07 -13.68
N VAL A 119 16.67 -1.77 -13.68
CA VAL A 119 15.99 -0.76 -12.88
C VAL A 119 15.58 0.42 -13.76
N GLU A 120 14.38 0.92 -13.57
CA GLU A 120 13.88 2.10 -14.27
C GLU A 120 13.12 3.01 -13.30
N ARG A 121 13.41 4.31 -13.33
CA ARG A 121 12.67 5.32 -12.56
C ARG A 121 12.12 6.38 -13.48
N TRP A 122 11.26 7.23 -12.95
CA TRP A 122 10.69 8.34 -13.70
C TRP A 122 10.99 9.68 -13.03
N ASN A 123 11.29 10.67 -13.84
CA ASN A 123 11.30 12.06 -13.44
C ASN A 123 9.88 12.62 -13.43
N THR A 124 9.66 13.71 -12.69
CA THR A 124 8.36 14.40 -12.63
C THR A 124 7.94 15.02 -13.97
N ASN A 125 8.90 15.23 -14.89
CA ASN A 125 8.63 15.66 -16.27
C ASN A 125 8.18 14.52 -17.21
N GLY A 126 8.11 13.29 -16.70
CA GLY A 126 7.65 12.12 -17.42
C GLY A 126 8.74 11.30 -18.14
N VAL A 127 9.99 11.77 -18.16
CA VAL A 127 11.11 11.05 -18.76
C VAL A 127 11.59 9.95 -17.81
N SER A 128 11.82 8.73 -18.34
CA SER A 128 12.39 7.65 -17.54
C SER A 128 13.92 7.59 -17.65
N GLU A 129 14.56 7.22 -16.54
CA GLU A 129 15.98 6.87 -16.48
C GLU A 129 16.08 5.36 -16.24
N ARG A 130 16.91 4.67 -17.04
CA ARG A 130 17.14 3.23 -16.96
C ARG A 130 18.57 2.93 -16.56
N SER A 131 18.76 1.86 -15.79
CA SER A 131 20.08 1.35 -15.47
C SER A 131 20.03 -0.13 -15.12
N THR A 132 21.18 -0.65 -14.73
CA THR A 132 21.32 -1.96 -14.11
C THR A 132 21.70 -1.80 -12.64
N ALA A 133 21.33 -2.77 -11.83
CA ALA A 133 21.72 -2.88 -10.44
C ALA A 133 22.18 -4.31 -10.14
N THR A 134 22.97 -4.47 -9.07
CA THR A 134 23.47 -5.77 -8.61
C THR A 134 22.90 -6.09 -7.24
N ILE A 135 22.48 -7.33 -7.01
CA ILE A 135 22.03 -7.76 -5.69
C ILE A 135 23.22 -7.78 -4.73
N ILE A 136 23.12 -7.06 -3.61
CA ILE A 136 24.18 -6.99 -2.58
C ILE A 136 23.78 -7.63 -1.25
N ALA A 137 22.48 -7.83 -1.03
CA ALA A 137 21.93 -8.58 0.09
C ALA A 137 20.53 -9.08 -0.28
N SER A 138 20.14 -10.21 0.27
CA SER A 138 18.77 -10.72 0.12
C SER A 138 18.38 -11.67 1.24
N GLY A 139 17.08 -11.85 1.43
CA GLY A 139 16.52 -12.88 2.27
C GLY A 139 15.24 -13.40 1.63
N TYR A 140 15.09 -14.71 1.53
CA TYR A 140 13.86 -15.32 1.01
C TYR A 140 13.57 -16.64 1.72
N GLY A 141 12.34 -16.79 2.19
CA GLY A 141 11.81 -18.06 2.67
C GLY A 141 10.38 -18.24 2.16
N LYS A 142 10.16 -19.26 1.32
CA LYS A 142 8.83 -19.59 0.80
C LYS A 142 7.86 -19.87 1.95
N GLY A 143 6.73 -19.16 1.97
CA GLY A 143 5.72 -19.30 3.02
C GLY A 143 6.09 -18.65 4.36
N THR A 144 7.18 -17.90 4.43
CA THR A 144 7.64 -17.20 5.63
C THR A 144 7.47 -15.69 5.48
N SER A 145 7.68 -14.96 6.57
CA SER A 145 7.75 -13.50 6.59
C SER A 145 9.02 -12.91 5.95
N VAL A 146 9.97 -13.69 5.44
CA VAL A 146 11.25 -13.19 4.89
C VAL A 146 11.22 -13.15 3.36
N ASP A 147 11.30 -11.95 2.77
CA ASP A 147 11.37 -11.77 1.31
C ASP A 147 11.86 -10.36 0.90
N PHE A 148 13.16 -10.11 0.92
CA PHE A 148 13.73 -8.81 0.57
C PHE A 148 15.00 -8.95 -0.27
N ALA A 149 15.29 -7.93 -1.08
CA ALA A 149 16.57 -7.76 -1.74
C ALA A 149 17.01 -6.29 -1.70
N LEU A 150 18.31 -6.08 -1.56
CA LEU A 150 18.97 -4.79 -1.70
C LEU A 150 19.81 -4.79 -2.97
N LEU A 151 19.62 -3.76 -3.80
CA LEU A 151 20.27 -3.63 -5.09
C LEU A 151 21.21 -2.42 -5.08
N LYS A 152 22.47 -2.60 -5.49
CA LYS A 152 23.42 -1.52 -5.77
C LYS A 152 23.33 -1.12 -7.23
N CYS A 153 22.84 0.09 -7.51
CA CYS A 153 22.76 0.64 -8.86
C CYS A 153 24.11 1.15 -9.36
N ASN A 154 24.21 1.44 -10.66
CA ASN A 154 25.35 2.17 -11.20
C ASN A 154 25.43 3.60 -10.64
N LEU A 155 26.64 4.18 -10.58
CA LEU A 155 26.90 5.48 -9.95
C LEU A 155 26.11 6.64 -10.58
N ALA A 156 25.91 6.61 -11.90
CA ALA A 156 25.18 7.67 -12.60
C ALA A 156 23.67 7.63 -12.31
N PHE A 157 23.13 6.46 -11.98
CA PHE A 157 21.69 6.26 -11.84
C PHE A 157 21.14 7.02 -10.64
N ALA A 158 20.08 7.80 -10.88
CA ALA A 158 19.37 8.53 -9.84
C ALA A 158 20.28 9.44 -9.00
N LYS A 159 21.37 9.99 -9.59
CA LYS A 159 22.36 10.83 -8.89
C LYS A 159 21.73 12.05 -8.20
N ASP A 160 20.66 12.58 -8.77
CA ASP A 160 19.91 13.76 -8.34
C ASP A 160 18.74 13.46 -7.39
N VAL A 161 18.50 12.18 -7.07
CA VAL A 161 17.36 11.75 -6.27
C VAL A 161 17.74 11.66 -4.79
N GLU A 162 16.96 12.30 -3.93
CA GLU A 162 17.10 12.12 -2.48
C GLU A 162 16.47 10.78 -2.05
N PRO A 163 17.22 9.88 -1.39
CA PRO A 163 16.66 8.60 -0.93
C PRO A 163 15.53 8.77 0.09
N ILE A 164 14.69 7.74 0.23
CA ILE A 164 13.70 7.62 1.32
C ILE A 164 14.26 6.67 2.39
N PRO A 165 14.75 7.17 3.53
CA PRO A 165 15.39 6.31 4.52
C PRO A 165 14.42 5.26 5.09
N ILE A 166 14.98 4.09 5.41
CA ILE A 166 14.25 3.03 6.15
C ILE A 166 14.11 3.45 7.61
N ALA A 167 12.88 3.41 8.13
CA ALA A 167 12.59 3.64 9.54
C ALA A 167 12.98 2.42 10.38
N ASP A 168 13.57 2.67 11.54
CA ASP A 168 13.84 1.70 12.60
C ASP A 168 12.67 1.56 13.59
N ARG A 169 11.47 1.99 13.16
CA ARG A 169 10.23 1.99 13.94
C ARG A 169 9.07 1.46 13.11
N TYR A 170 7.99 1.11 13.79
CA TYR A 170 6.72 0.79 13.16
C TYR A 170 6.04 2.04 12.55
N PRO A 171 5.06 1.86 11.63
CA PRO A 171 4.33 2.95 11.01
C PRO A 171 3.61 3.86 12.02
N ASN A 172 3.66 5.17 11.81
CA ASN A 172 2.87 6.13 12.57
C ASN A 172 1.45 6.24 12.00
N THR A 173 0.47 5.64 12.67
CA THR A 173 -0.95 5.65 12.25
C THR A 173 -1.65 7.01 12.37
N GLN A 174 -1.00 8.01 12.97
CA GLN A 174 -1.51 9.38 12.99
C GLN A 174 -1.17 10.13 11.69
N SER A 175 -0.26 9.60 10.88
CA SER A 175 0.15 10.17 9.60
C SER A 175 -0.51 9.45 8.42
N LEU A 176 -0.50 10.10 7.26
CA LEU A 176 -0.89 9.45 6.01
C LEU A 176 0.08 8.30 5.72
N ILE A 177 -0.45 7.15 5.33
CA ILE A 177 0.36 5.99 4.92
C ILE A 177 0.05 5.71 3.46
N THR A 178 1.10 5.65 2.65
CA THR A 178 0.97 5.42 1.21
C THR A 178 1.89 4.30 0.75
N THR A 179 1.63 3.82 -0.44
CA THR A 179 2.61 3.06 -1.22
C THR A 179 2.63 3.58 -2.64
N PHE A 180 3.84 3.68 -3.19
CA PHE A 180 4.07 4.11 -4.57
C PHE A 180 4.88 3.03 -5.27
N GLY A 181 4.35 2.57 -6.39
CA GLY A 181 4.89 1.41 -7.10
C GLY A 181 4.33 1.28 -8.50
N CYS A 182 4.79 0.28 -9.24
CA CYS A 182 4.54 0.07 -10.66
C CYS A 182 3.54 -1.10 -10.86
N PRO A 183 2.24 -0.94 -10.56
CA PRO A 183 1.27 -2.01 -10.75
C PRO A 183 1.24 -2.44 -12.21
N ARG A 184 1.07 -3.73 -12.43
CA ARG A 184 1.08 -4.35 -13.77
C ARG A 184 2.37 -4.05 -14.55
N CYS A 185 3.41 -3.64 -13.84
CA CYS A 185 4.68 -3.20 -14.40
C CYS A 185 4.53 -2.03 -15.37
N GLU A 186 3.47 -1.25 -15.20
CA GLU A 186 3.22 -0.01 -15.93
C GLU A 186 3.83 1.18 -15.17
N TRP A 187 3.26 2.36 -15.39
CA TRP A 187 3.67 3.59 -14.73
C TRP A 187 3.49 3.53 -13.21
N PRO A 188 4.38 4.19 -12.45
CA PRO A 188 4.21 4.32 -11.02
C PRO A 188 2.87 4.95 -10.65
N SER A 189 2.26 4.46 -9.58
CA SER A 189 0.99 4.98 -9.05
C SER A 189 0.95 4.94 -7.53
N LEU A 190 0.30 5.95 -6.96
CA LEU A 190 0.07 6.06 -5.53
C LEU A 190 -1.14 5.22 -5.12
N GLN A 191 -1.08 4.66 -3.93
CA GLN A 191 -2.25 4.18 -3.20
C GLN A 191 -2.15 4.63 -1.75
N VAL A 192 -3.22 5.21 -1.23
CA VAL A 192 -3.36 5.51 0.19
C VAL A 192 -3.82 4.25 0.91
N LEU A 193 -3.17 3.93 2.02
CA LEU A 193 -3.38 2.70 2.76
C LEU A 193 -4.04 2.96 4.10
N ARG A 194 -4.89 2.04 4.53
CA ARG A 194 -5.37 1.95 5.90
C ARG A 194 -4.83 0.66 6.52
N LEU A 195 -3.90 0.79 7.46
CA LEU A 195 -3.34 -0.36 8.16
C LEU A 195 -4.40 -1.04 9.04
N ASN A 196 -4.51 -2.36 8.92
CA ASN A 196 -5.25 -3.22 9.83
C ASN A 196 -4.32 -3.76 10.91
N ARG A 197 -3.06 -4.04 10.53
CA ARG A 197 -1.97 -4.41 11.42
C ARG A 197 -0.74 -3.57 11.16
N LYS A 198 -0.17 -3.01 12.23
CA LYS A 198 0.95 -2.07 12.19
C LYS A 198 2.23 -2.55 12.87
N GLU A 199 2.20 -3.71 13.52
CA GLU A 199 3.29 -4.23 14.37
C GLU A 199 3.56 -5.72 14.11
N GLY A 200 4.74 -6.20 14.49
CA GLY A 200 5.21 -7.56 14.26
C GLY A 200 6.07 -7.70 13.00
N GLN A 201 6.24 -8.93 12.51
CA GLN A 201 7.02 -9.17 11.29
C GLN A 201 6.23 -8.77 10.05
N LEU A 202 4.90 -9.00 10.10
CA LEU A 202 3.97 -8.68 9.03
C LEU A 202 3.14 -7.43 9.33
N LEU A 203 2.96 -6.61 8.31
CA LEU A 203 1.97 -5.54 8.24
C LEU A 203 0.82 -5.99 7.35
N SER A 204 -0.40 -5.55 7.68
CA SER A 204 -1.58 -5.78 6.83
C SER A 204 -2.40 -4.50 6.68
N TRP A 205 -3.06 -4.34 5.52
CA TRP A 205 -3.81 -3.13 5.21
C TRP A 205 -4.88 -3.37 4.14
N LYS A 206 -5.70 -2.33 3.95
CA LYS A 206 -6.59 -2.18 2.80
C LYS A 206 -6.26 -0.91 2.01
N PRO A 207 -6.53 -0.92 0.69
CA PRO A 207 -7.03 -2.04 -0.12
C PRO A 207 -5.95 -3.10 -0.45
N GLU A 208 -6.37 -4.23 -1.02
CA GLU A 208 -5.48 -5.31 -1.49
C GLU A 208 -4.43 -4.81 -2.50
N ALA A 209 -3.22 -5.38 -2.42
CA ALA A 209 -2.17 -5.12 -3.38
C ALA A 209 -2.43 -5.85 -4.71
N ILE A 210 -2.09 -5.20 -5.83
CA ILE A 210 -2.22 -5.78 -7.18
C ILE A 210 -0.84 -6.13 -7.74
N GLY A 211 -0.78 -7.13 -8.62
CA GLY A 211 0.44 -7.60 -9.27
C GLY A 211 1.31 -6.45 -9.79
N GLY A 212 2.64 -6.60 -9.68
CA GLY A 212 3.63 -5.60 -10.10
C GLY A 212 3.95 -4.57 -9.02
N ARG A 213 3.14 -4.48 -7.96
CA ARG A 213 3.44 -3.65 -6.79
C ARG A 213 4.38 -4.31 -5.79
N SER A 214 4.65 -5.62 -5.89
CA SER A 214 5.64 -6.26 -5.02
C SER A 214 6.97 -5.49 -5.05
N GLY A 215 7.52 -5.24 -3.87
CA GLY A 215 8.74 -4.49 -3.65
C GLY A 215 8.53 -2.99 -3.47
N SER A 216 7.28 -2.51 -3.56
CA SER A 216 6.96 -1.11 -3.25
C SER A 216 7.13 -0.86 -1.76
N SER A 217 7.71 0.28 -1.41
CA SER A 217 7.74 0.72 -0.02
C SER A 217 6.36 1.14 0.46
N ILE A 218 6.08 0.85 1.73
CA ILE A 218 5.03 1.49 2.51
C ILE A 218 5.71 2.68 3.19
N VAL A 219 5.18 3.87 2.95
CA VAL A 219 5.78 5.13 3.37
C VAL A 219 4.84 5.85 4.33
N ASP A 220 5.39 6.33 5.44
CA ASP A 220 4.72 7.29 6.30
C ASP A 220 5.41 8.66 6.21
N TYR A 221 4.66 9.72 6.52
CA TYR A 221 5.11 11.10 6.36
C TYR A 221 5.24 11.74 7.74
N SER A 222 6.42 11.61 8.33
CA SER A 222 6.77 12.26 9.59
C SER A 222 7.16 13.73 9.40
N GLU A 223 7.38 14.45 10.50
CA GLU A 223 7.91 15.82 10.46
C GLU A 223 9.27 15.87 9.75
N ASP A 224 10.12 14.85 9.96
CA ASP A 224 11.45 14.69 9.34
C ASP A 224 11.41 14.23 7.86
N GLY A 225 10.23 14.20 7.25
CA GLY A 225 10.02 13.78 5.87
C GLY A 225 9.53 12.34 5.71
N PRO A 226 9.46 11.85 4.46
CA PRO A 226 8.99 10.49 4.16
C PRO A 226 9.98 9.45 4.70
N ARG A 227 9.44 8.34 5.21
CA ARG A 227 10.23 7.19 5.68
C ARG A 227 9.58 5.89 5.22
N VAL A 228 10.41 4.94 4.78
CA VAL A 228 9.95 3.58 4.51
C VAL A 228 9.69 2.89 5.84
N VAL A 229 8.47 2.42 6.06
CA VAL A 229 8.02 1.73 7.29
C VAL A 229 7.56 0.30 7.04
N GLY A 230 7.50 -0.11 5.78
CA GLY A 230 7.27 -1.49 5.38
C GLY A 230 7.60 -1.75 3.92
N LEU A 231 7.59 -3.03 3.54
CA LEU A 231 7.83 -3.50 2.18
C LEU A 231 6.65 -4.35 1.71
N LEU A 232 5.88 -3.84 0.74
CA LEU A 232 4.74 -4.55 0.16
C LEU A 232 5.22 -5.80 -0.55
N THR A 233 4.69 -6.96 -0.16
CA THR A 233 5.22 -8.26 -0.62
C THR A 233 4.13 -9.22 -1.07
N TRP A 234 3.07 -9.38 -0.26
CA TRP A 234 2.00 -10.34 -0.52
C TRP A 234 0.64 -9.65 -0.63
N ALA A 235 -0.34 -10.40 -1.13
CA ALA A 235 -1.75 -10.04 -1.16
C ALA A 235 -2.57 -11.28 -0.82
N GLY A 236 -3.74 -11.11 -0.22
CA GLY A 236 -4.62 -12.24 0.10
C GLY A 236 -5.79 -11.80 0.94
N GLY A 237 -6.95 -12.46 0.76
CA GLY A 237 -8.12 -12.20 1.60
C GLY A 237 -8.69 -10.78 1.51
N GLY A 238 -8.45 -10.07 0.41
CA GLY A 238 -8.83 -8.66 0.27
C GLY A 238 -7.91 -7.68 1.00
N GLU A 239 -6.74 -8.12 1.45
CA GLU A 239 -5.73 -7.31 2.14
C GLU A 239 -4.38 -7.32 1.41
N GLY A 240 -3.67 -6.20 1.52
CA GLY A 240 -2.25 -6.15 1.20
C GLY A 240 -1.43 -6.56 2.42
N LEU A 241 -0.31 -7.22 2.18
CA LEU A 241 0.58 -7.75 3.20
C LEU A 241 2.03 -7.37 2.89
N GLY A 242 2.80 -7.07 3.92
CA GLY A 242 4.16 -6.59 3.77
C GLY A 242 5.01 -6.84 5.00
N GLN A 243 6.32 -6.69 4.84
CA GLN A 243 7.28 -6.85 5.92
C GLN A 243 7.47 -5.54 6.66
N SER A 244 7.49 -5.56 7.99
CA SER A 244 7.80 -4.36 8.77
C SER A 244 9.29 -4.01 8.69
N THR A 245 9.62 -2.72 8.73
CA THR A 245 11.03 -2.31 8.63
C THR A 245 11.90 -2.68 9.83
N PRO A 246 11.42 -2.70 11.10
CA PRO A 246 12.23 -3.22 12.20
C PRO A 246 12.67 -4.68 11.99
N PHE A 247 11.77 -5.50 11.44
CA PHE A 247 12.07 -6.89 11.09
C PHE A 247 13.06 -6.96 9.92
N LEU A 248 12.81 -6.22 8.83
CA LEU A 248 13.70 -6.17 7.67
C LEU A 248 15.12 -5.74 8.05
N LEU A 249 15.28 -4.70 8.84
CA LEU A 249 16.59 -4.22 9.29
C LEU A 249 17.33 -5.26 10.13
N SER A 250 16.61 -6.06 10.91
CA SER A 250 17.19 -7.18 11.65
C SER A 250 17.65 -8.29 10.68
N ALA A 251 16.79 -8.68 9.73
CA ALA A 251 17.11 -9.70 8.74
C ALA A 251 18.28 -9.29 7.84
N MET A 252 18.34 -8.03 7.40
CA MET A 252 19.46 -7.46 6.62
C MET A 252 20.80 -7.54 7.37
N ARG A 253 20.76 -7.48 8.71
CA ARG A 253 21.93 -7.63 9.58
C ARG A 253 22.26 -9.11 9.90
N GLY A 254 21.56 -10.05 9.27
CA GLY A 254 21.72 -11.48 9.52
C GLY A 254 21.08 -11.96 10.82
N LYS A 255 20.18 -11.17 11.41
CA LYS A 255 19.49 -11.50 12.67
C LYS A 255 18.02 -11.82 12.38
N LEU A 256 17.69 -13.10 12.37
CA LEU A 256 16.29 -13.56 12.34
C LEU A 256 15.80 -13.81 13.77
N PRO A 257 14.52 -13.55 14.07
CA PRO A 257 13.92 -13.94 15.34
C PRO A 257 13.91 -15.47 15.48
N ALA A 258 13.83 -15.95 16.74
CA ALA A 258 13.77 -17.39 17.03
C ALA A 258 12.55 -18.08 16.40
N THR A 259 11.47 -17.32 16.17
CA THR A 259 10.25 -17.79 15.53
C THR A 259 9.88 -16.83 14.41
N LEU A 260 9.53 -17.38 13.25
CA LEU A 260 9.03 -16.59 12.13
C LEU A 260 7.53 -16.64 12.09
N GLU A 261 6.95 -15.49 11.80
CA GLU A 261 5.54 -15.38 11.61
C GLU A 261 5.13 -16.09 10.32
N GLY A 262 4.19 -17.03 10.42
CA GLY A 262 3.60 -17.69 9.25
C GLY A 262 2.75 -16.71 8.47
N LEU A 263 2.78 -16.82 7.14
CA LEU A 263 1.87 -16.05 6.29
C LEU A 263 0.42 -16.54 6.48
N PRO A 264 -0.58 -15.64 6.40
CA PRO A 264 -1.98 -16.04 6.34
C PRO A 264 -2.22 -17.08 5.24
N ALA A 265 -3.14 -18.04 5.46
CA ALA A 265 -3.34 -19.18 4.56
C ALA A 265 -3.71 -18.81 3.10
N ASN A 266 -4.23 -17.60 2.90
CA ASN A 266 -4.63 -17.06 1.60
C ASN A 266 -3.62 -16.05 1.03
N ALA A 267 -2.48 -15.85 1.67
CA ALA A 267 -1.43 -14.96 1.20
C ALA A 267 -0.73 -15.55 -0.02
N ARG A 268 -0.53 -14.72 -1.04
CA ARG A 268 0.23 -15.03 -2.26
C ARG A 268 1.19 -13.91 -2.58
N GLU A 269 2.32 -14.25 -3.18
CA GLU A 269 3.30 -13.28 -3.69
C GLU A 269 2.67 -12.42 -4.80
N VAL A 270 2.98 -11.12 -4.80
CA VAL A 270 2.38 -10.14 -5.72
C VAL A 270 3.29 -9.89 -6.92
N SER A 271 3.64 -10.95 -7.65
CA SER A 271 4.44 -10.82 -8.88
C SER A 271 3.56 -10.56 -10.09
N CYS A 272 4.00 -9.70 -11.00
CA CYS A 272 3.52 -9.73 -12.38
C CYS A 272 4.41 -10.66 -13.19
N GLN A 273 3.85 -11.78 -13.63
CA GLN A 273 4.44 -12.57 -14.70
C GLN A 273 3.94 -12.01 -16.04
N ILE A 274 4.86 -11.83 -16.97
CA ILE A 274 4.55 -11.32 -18.32
C ILE A 274 4.02 -12.44 -19.23
N ASP A 275 4.10 -13.71 -18.81
CA ASP A 275 3.53 -14.88 -19.49
C ASP A 275 2.44 -15.57 -18.65
N ASP A 276 1.36 -16.01 -19.31
CA ASP A 276 0.16 -16.63 -18.72
C ASP A 276 0.39 -18.04 -18.12
N SER A 277 1.60 -18.59 -18.20
CA SER A 277 1.95 -19.83 -17.50
C SER A 277 2.32 -19.52 -16.06
N GLN A 278 1.37 -19.76 -15.14
CA GLN A 278 1.46 -19.54 -13.68
C GLN A 278 2.57 -20.31 -12.93
N GLU A 279 3.58 -20.83 -13.62
CA GLU A 279 4.74 -21.41 -12.95
C GLU A 279 5.62 -20.28 -12.44
N ILE A 280 5.63 -20.09 -11.12
CA ILE A 280 6.62 -19.24 -10.44
C ILE A 280 7.98 -19.80 -10.79
N VAL A 281 8.64 -19.22 -11.80
CA VAL A 281 10.04 -19.50 -12.11
C VAL A 281 10.84 -18.99 -10.93
N GLN A 282 11.07 -19.87 -9.95
CA GLN A 282 12.04 -19.63 -8.91
C GLN A 282 13.37 -19.43 -9.61
N VAL A 283 13.83 -18.18 -9.61
CA VAL A 283 15.09 -17.81 -10.23
C VAL A 283 16.20 -18.56 -9.48
N PRO A 284 16.93 -19.50 -10.13
CA PRO A 284 17.90 -20.33 -9.45
C PRO A 284 19.02 -19.49 -8.84
N SER A 285 19.42 -19.84 -7.62
CA SER A 285 20.55 -19.18 -6.98
C SER A 285 21.86 -19.65 -7.62
N THR A 286 22.69 -18.74 -8.19
CA THR A 286 24.03 -19.10 -8.69
C THR A 286 25.15 -18.76 -7.69
N ILE A 287 26.24 -19.52 -7.81
CA ILE A 287 27.22 -19.84 -6.79
C ILE A 287 28.27 -18.72 -6.64
N TYR A 288 28.11 -17.79 -5.70
CA TYR A 288 29.24 -17.01 -5.15
C TYR A 288 28.94 -16.57 -3.71
N GLY A 289 29.54 -17.30 -2.76
CA GLY A 289 29.28 -17.19 -1.32
C GLY A 289 28.08 -18.04 -0.93
N GLU A 290 28.27 -19.04 -0.06
CA GLU A 290 27.14 -19.86 0.38
C GLU A 290 26.18 -18.99 1.22
N PRO A 291 24.93 -18.78 0.77
CA PRO A 291 23.95 -18.09 1.60
C PRO A 291 23.70 -18.93 2.85
N MET A 292 23.40 -18.27 3.96
CA MET A 292 23.00 -18.98 5.17
C MET A 292 21.68 -19.69 4.90
N GLN A 293 21.71 -21.02 4.91
CA GLN A 293 20.52 -21.85 4.88
C GLN A 293 20.06 -22.07 6.31
N VAL A 294 18.95 -21.48 6.70
CA VAL A 294 18.34 -21.71 8.01
C VAL A 294 17.22 -22.74 7.83
N PRO A 295 17.37 -23.97 8.36
CA PRO A 295 16.29 -24.94 8.33
C PRO A 295 15.16 -24.43 9.23
N LEU A 296 13.93 -24.39 8.72
CA LEU A 296 12.77 -23.97 9.52
C LEU A 296 12.54 -24.85 10.76
N GLY A 297 13.02 -26.11 10.76
CA GLY A 297 12.94 -27.01 11.91
C GLY A 297 13.73 -26.56 13.15
N PHE A 298 14.64 -25.60 13.03
CA PHE A 298 15.36 -25.00 14.16
C PHE A 298 14.68 -23.76 14.75
N LEU A 299 13.66 -23.20 14.07
CA LEU A 299 12.90 -22.06 14.57
C LEU A 299 11.71 -22.60 15.35
N ALA A 300 11.65 -22.32 16.64
CA ALA A 300 10.66 -22.90 17.55
C ALA A 300 9.23 -22.58 17.08
N GLN A 301 8.35 -23.57 17.09
CA GLN A 301 6.92 -23.35 16.88
C GLN A 301 6.36 -22.68 18.14
N ALA A 302 5.80 -21.48 18.00
CA ALA A 302 4.97 -20.92 19.07
C ALA A 302 3.64 -21.67 19.05
N GLU A 303 3.41 -22.54 20.04
CA GLU A 303 2.03 -22.92 20.39
C GLU A 303 1.29 -21.67 20.87
N PRO A 304 0.02 -21.47 20.50
CA PRO A 304 -0.80 -20.43 21.11
C PRO A 304 -1.02 -20.81 22.58
N GLN A 305 -0.27 -20.22 23.50
CA GLN A 305 -0.59 -20.28 24.91
C GLN A 305 -1.81 -19.39 25.18
N ASP A 306 -2.96 -20.03 25.33
CA ASP A 306 -4.11 -19.47 26.07
C ASP A 306 -3.74 -19.43 27.56
N ASP A 307 -3.01 -18.40 27.97
CA ASP A 307 -2.75 -18.17 29.38
C ASP A 307 -3.98 -17.50 30.03
N LEU A 308 -4.70 -18.33 30.80
CA LEU A 308 -5.53 -17.93 31.92
C LEU A 308 -4.81 -16.85 32.75
N ILE A 309 -5.37 -15.65 32.81
CA ILE A 309 -5.06 -14.69 33.88
C ILE A 309 -6.20 -14.75 34.89
N ASP A 310 -6.01 -15.58 35.91
CA ASP A 310 -6.61 -15.38 37.21
C ASP A 310 -5.55 -14.75 38.14
N SER A 311 -6.02 -13.78 38.94
CA SER A 311 -5.44 -13.32 40.22
C SER A 311 -4.62 -12.01 40.29
N ILE A 312 -5.37 -10.95 40.68
CA ILE A 312 -5.12 -10.00 41.80
C ILE A 312 -4.08 -8.87 41.62
N VAL A 313 -4.58 -7.62 41.55
CA VAL A 313 -4.24 -6.54 42.51
C VAL A 313 -5.48 -5.65 42.74
N ASP A 314 -5.93 -5.59 43.99
CA ASP A 314 -6.95 -4.68 44.51
C ASP A 314 -6.62 -3.20 44.24
N ARG A 315 -7.57 -2.46 43.66
CA ARG A 315 -7.59 -0.99 43.70
C ARG A 315 -8.94 -0.48 44.23
N PRO A 316 -8.95 0.49 45.15
CA PRO A 316 -10.16 1.01 45.76
C PRO A 316 -11.00 1.82 44.75
N ARG A 317 -12.30 1.55 44.73
CA ARG A 317 -13.31 2.24 43.92
C ARG A 317 -13.49 3.69 44.40
N LEU A 318 -13.10 4.65 43.57
CA LEU A 318 -13.54 6.04 43.71
C LEU A 318 -14.92 6.19 43.04
N LYS A 319 -15.92 6.63 43.82
CA LYS A 319 -17.25 7.01 43.35
C LYS A 319 -17.16 8.24 42.43
N PRO A 320 -17.82 8.25 41.26
CA PRO A 320 -18.05 9.49 40.55
C PRO A 320 -19.17 10.30 41.23
N SER A 321 -18.91 11.59 41.42
CA SER A 321 -19.86 12.61 41.88
C SER A 321 -20.92 12.93 40.80
N PRO A 322 -22.15 13.31 41.19
CA PRO A 322 -23.24 13.55 40.25
C PRO A 322 -23.04 14.89 39.50
N ARG A 323 -23.17 14.87 38.17
CA ARG A 323 -23.28 16.09 37.37
C ARG A 323 -24.74 16.56 37.36
N GLN A 324 -24.92 17.84 37.72
CA GLN A 324 -26.17 18.57 37.55
C GLN A 324 -26.44 18.83 36.05
N PRO A 325 -27.71 18.91 35.64
CA PRO A 325 -28.09 19.30 34.29
C PRO A 325 -28.07 20.83 34.17
N GLU A 326 -27.37 21.35 33.17
CA GLU A 326 -27.53 22.74 32.75
C GLU A 326 -28.73 22.87 31.83
N ASP A 327 -29.62 23.73 32.29
CA ASP A 327 -30.88 24.15 31.73
C ASP A 327 -30.64 25.46 30.97
N SER A 328 -31.02 25.52 29.70
CA SER A 328 -31.38 26.74 28.95
C SER A 328 -31.73 26.28 27.53
N GLY A 329 -32.92 26.52 26.98
CA GLY A 329 -33.81 27.64 27.20
C GLY A 329 -34.16 28.23 25.84
N ILE A 330 -35.18 27.64 25.21
CA ILE A 330 -36.25 28.26 24.40
C ILE A 330 -35.87 29.46 23.52
N ILE A 331 -36.01 29.30 22.19
CA ILE A 331 -36.85 30.20 21.37
C ILE A 331 -37.68 29.31 20.42
N ALA A 332 -39.00 29.31 20.66
CA ALA A 332 -40.00 28.94 19.67
C ALA A 332 -40.28 30.15 18.79
N ASP A 333 -40.42 29.96 17.47
CA ASP A 333 -41.71 30.28 16.84
C ASP A 333 -41.85 29.79 15.38
N ARG A 334 -43.05 29.25 15.13
CA ARG A 334 -43.86 29.24 13.90
C ARG A 334 -43.18 29.23 12.52
N LEU A 335 -43.53 28.20 11.73
CA LEU A 335 -44.47 28.36 10.59
C LEU A 335 -44.93 26.99 10.06
N ARG A 336 -46.24 26.71 10.25
CA ARG A 336 -47.02 25.76 9.46
C ARG A 336 -47.38 26.43 8.14
N VAL A 337 -46.98 25.86 7.00
CA VAL A 337 -47.71 25.98 5.72
C VAL A 337 -47.54 24.67 4.96
N GLY A 338 -48.64 24.07 4.56
CA GLY A 338 -48.66 23.00 3.56
C GLY A 338 -49.07 23.54 2.20
N SER A 339 -48.59 22.90 1.13
CA SER A 339 -49.16 22.90 -0.23
C SER A 339 -48.37 21.88 -1.06
N GLN A 340 -49.02 20.83 -1.56
CA GLN A 340 -49.51 20.67 -2.94
C GLN A 340 -48.40 20.71 -4.00
N TRP A 341 -48.19 19.56 -4.63
CA TRP A 341 -47.32 19.37 -5.78
C TRP A 341 -48.05 19.82 -7.06
N THR A 342 -47.51 20.81 -7.75
CA THR A 342 -47.79 21.05 -9.17
C THR A 342 -46.48 21.23 -9.94
N THR A 343 -46.45 20.60 -11.11
CA THR A 343 -45.42 20.62 -12.15
C THR A 343 -45.34 21.99 -12.82
N THR A 344 -44.23 22.72 -12.67
CA THR A 344 -43.49 23.46 -13.73
C THR A 344 -42.39 24.37 -13.12
N GLY A 345 -41.21 24.39 -13.74
CA GLY A 345 -40.20 25.45 -13.55
C GLY A 345 -39.05 25.13 -12.58
N VAL A 346 -37.91 24.69 -13.12
CA VAL A 346 -36.64 24.56 -12.40
C VAL A 346 -35.85 25.87 -12.53
N ILE A 347 -35.78 26.66 -11.44
CA ILE A 347 -34.64 27.54 -11.15
C ILE A 347 -34.28 27.32 -9.68
N ALA A 348 -33.03 26.93 -9.44
CA ALA A 348 -32.50 26.51 -8.15
C ALA A 348 -31.96 27.68 -7.33
N THR A 349 -32.27 27.71 -6.04
CA THR A 349 -31.43 28.36 -5.01
C THR A 349 -31.36 27.48 -3.77
N SER A 350 -30.38 26.58 -3.71
CA SER A 350 -29.87 26.09 -2.43
C SER A 350 -28.40 25.70 -2.57
N ALA A 351 -27.55 26.23 -1.68
CA ALA A 351 -26.09 26.05 -1.68
C ALA A 351 -25.63 24.58 -1.58
N GLY A 352 -26.55 23.64 -1.28
CA GLY A 352 -26.26 22.20 -1.28
C GLY A 352 -26.11 21.59 -2.69
N SER A 353 -26.75 22.15 -3.72
CA SER A 353 -26.64 21.61 -5.09
C SER A 353 -25.26 21.91 -5.72
N SER A 354 -24.67 23.05 -5.38
CA SER A 354 -23.34 23.45 -5.89
C SER A 354 -22.21 22.57 -5.37
N ILE A 355 -22.28 22.12 -4.11
CA ILE A 355 -21.27 21.23 -3.51
C ILE A 355 -21.38 19.82 -4.09
N ALA A 356 -22.59 19.29 -4.26
CA ALA A 356 -22.78 17.97 -4.88
C ALA A 356 -22.31 17.95 -6.34
N LEU A 357 -22.50 19.06 -7.07
CA LEU A 357 -22.06 19.20 -8.45
C LEU A 357 -20.53 19.38 -8.56
N LEU A 358 -19.91 20.10 -7.61
CA LEU A 358 -18.44 20.20 -7.50
C LEU A 358 -17.79 18.88 -7.11
N LEU A 359 -18.36 18.13 -6.17
CA LEU A 359 -17.88 16.79 -5.80
C LEU A 359 -18.09 15.79 -6.94
N GLY A 360 -19.23 15.87 -7.64
CA GLY A 360 -19.49 15.07 -8.84
C GLY A 360 -18.49 15.34 -9.97
N LEU A 361 -18.09 16.61 -10.17
CA LEU A 361 -17.07 16.99 -11.14
C LEU A 361 -15.65 16.61 -10.69
N GLN A 362 -15.30 16.84 -9.42
CA GLN A 362 -13.96 16.58 -8.90
C GLN A 362 -13.65 15.07 -8.82
N TYR A 363 -14.64 14.24 -8.45
CA TYR A 363 -14.44 12.80 -8.25
C TYR A 363 -15.03 11.93 -9.36
N GLY A 364 -16.12 12.37 -10.02
CA GLY A 364 -16.77 11.59 -11.08
C GLY A 364 -16.06 11.71 -12.43
N LEU A 365 -15.51 12.89 -12.76
CA LEU A 365 -14.87 13.12 -14.05
C LEU A 365 -13.60 12.26 -14.27
N PRO A 366 -12.69 12.07 -13.30
CA PRO A 366 -11.55 11.17 -13.46
C PRO A 366 -11.97 9.71 -13.70
N ILE A 367 -13.06 9.27 -13.05
CA ILE A 367 -13.59 7.91 -13.21
C ILE A 367 -14.21 7.73 -14.61
N VAL A 368 -14.94 8.73 -15.10
CA VAL A 368 -15.52 8.72 -16.46
C VAL A 368 -14.41 8.75 -17.52
N LEU A 369 -13.39 9.59 -17.34
CA LEU A 369 -12.23 9.65 -18.26
C LEU A 369 -11.43 8.34 -18.27
N GLN A 370 -11.29 7.69 -17.11
CA GLN A 370 -10.66 6.37 -17.01
C GLN A 370 -11.51 5.27 -17.67
N ALA A 371 -12.83 5.31 -17.51
CA ALA A 371 -13.75 4.39 -18.18
C ALA A 371 -13.71 4.55 -19.70
N ILE A 372 -13.66 5.79 -20.21
CA ILE A 372 -13.53 6.09 -21.65
C ILE A 372 -12.17 5.59 -22.19
N ARG A 373 -11.07 5.78 -21.46
CA ARG A 373 -9.75 5.23 -21.82
C ARG A 373 -9.75 3.71 -21.88
N ASN A 374 -10.35 3.05 -20.89
CA ASN A 374 -10.47 1.60 -20.85
C ASN A 374 -11.36 1.06 -21.99
N ALA A 375 -12.46 1.75 -22.32
CA ALA A 375 -13.31 1.43 -23.45
C ALA A 375 -12.57 1.57 -24.80
N ARG A 376 -11.70 2.59 -24.94
CA ARG A 376 -10.81 2.78 -26.10
C ARG A 376 -9.85 1.60 -26.28
N LYS A 377 -9.30 1.08 -25.17
CA LYS A 377 -8.36 -0.05 -25.17
C LYS A 377 -9.02 -1.39 -25.54
N GLN A 378 -10.33 -1.53 -25.28
CA GLN A 378 -11.05 -2.80 -25.52
C GLN A 378 -11.77 -2.91 -26.86
N ARG A 379 -12.14 -1.82 -27.53
CA ARG A 379 -13.09 -1.89 -28.68
C ARG A 379 -12.59 -1.41 -30.03
N GLY A 380 -11.40 -0.82 -30.17
CA GLY A 380 -10.83 -0.47 -31.48
C GLY A 380 -11.64 0.49 -32.38
N LYS A 381 -12.83 0.92 -31.97
CA LYS A 381 -13.68 1.94 -32.60
C LYS A 381 -14.12 2.94 -31.54
N ALA A 382 -13.86 4.21 -31.80
CA ALA A 382 -14.06 5.30 -30.86
C ALA A 382 -15.57 5.60 -30.67
N VAL A 383 -15.98 5.79 -29.42
CA VAL A 383 -17.34 6.22 -29.05
C VAL A 383 -17.52 7.75 -29.21
N LEU A 384 -16.41 8.49 -29.31
CA LEU A 384 -16.33 9.92 -29.62
C LEU A 384 -15.25 10.10 -30.67
N ASP A 385 -15.48 10.93 -31.68
CA ASP A 385 -14.42 11.29 -32.63
C ASP A 385 -13.34 12.16 -31.97
N ASP A 386 -12.19 12.29 -32.62
CA ASP A 386 -11.04 13.01 -32.06
C ASP A 386 -11.32 14.51 -31.85
N GLU A 387 -12.24 15.11 -32.61
CA GLU A 387 -12.65 16.50 -32.42
C GLU A 387 -13.52 16.66 -31.16
N GLN A 388 -14.47 15.76 -30.94
CA GLN A 388 -15.32 15.75 -29.75
C GLN A 388 -14.50 15.52 -28.49
N PHE A 389 -13.49 14.64 -28.55
CA PHE A 389 -12.57 14.44 -27.43
C PHE A 389 -11.71 15.69 -27.16
N LYS A 390 -11.24 16.37 -28.22
CA LYS A 390 -10.48 17.61 -28.08
C LYS A 390 -11.33 18.72 -27.46
N GLN A 391 -12.57 18.90 -27.91
CA GLN A 391 -13.50 19.87 -27.31
C GLN A 391 -13.78 19.58 -25.83
N LEU A 392 -13.93 18.30 -25.45
CA LEU A 392 -14.11 17.90 -24.05
C LEU A 392 -12.88 18.26 -23.19
N MET A 393 -11.67 18.03 -23.72
CA MET A 393 -10.43 18.36 -23.02
C MET A 393 -10.22 19.87 -22.89
N ASP A 394 -10.60 20.66 -23.91
CA ASP A 394 -10.55 22.13 -23.85
C ASP A 394 -11.55 22.68 -22.81
N GLN A 395 -12.75 22.10 -22.72
CA GLN A 395 -13.72 22.43 -21.67
C GLN A 395 -13.20 22.10 -20.26
N TYR A 396 -12.53 20.95 -20.11
CA TYR A 396 -11.91 20.58 -18.83
C TYR A 396 -10.80 21.56 -18.42
N GLN A 397 -9.93 21.95 -19.35
CA GLN A 397 -8.87 22.92 -19.09
C GLN A 397 -9.41 24.30 -18.72
N ASN A 398 -10.51 24.74 -19.36
CA ASN A 398 -11.17 25.98 -19.00
C ASN A 398 -11.81 25.91 -17.60
N LEU A 399 -12.36 24.77 -17.20
CA LEU A 399 -12.89 24.56 -15.86
C LEU A 399 -11.79 24.64 -14.79
N LEU A 400 -10.62 24.04 -15.05
CA LEU A 400 -9.47 24.13 -14.14
C LEU A 400 -9.00 25.57 -13.95
N LYS A 401 -8.90 26.36 -15.02
CA LYS A 401 -8.56 27.78 -14.94
C LYS A 401 -9.55 28.59 -14.11
N LEU A 402 -10.86 28.31 -14.22
CA LEU A 402 -11.88 28.99 -13.42
C LEU A 402 -11.79 28.63 -11.93
N LEU A 403 -11.45 27.38 -11.60
CA LEU A 403 -11.21 26.96 -10.21
C LEU A 403 -9.96 27.60 -9.62
N GLU A 404 -8.89 27.75 -10.40
CA GLU A 404 -7.68 28.47 -9.98
C GLU A 404 -7.96 29.96 -9.72
N GLN A 405 -8.72 30.62 -10.60
CA GLN A 405 -9.09 32.04 -10.43
C GLN A 405 -9.98 32.29 -9.21
N ASN A 406 -10.83 31.35 -8.85
CA ASN A 406 -11.70 31.46 -7.66
C ASN A 406 -10.98 31.16 -6.34
N ASN A 407 -9.79 30.54 -6.38
CA ASN A 407 -9.01 30.23 -5.18
C ASN A 407 -8.02 31.35 -4.79
N THR A 408 -7.88 32.41 -5.58
CA THR A 408 -7.14 33.61 -5.17
C THR A 408 -8.01 34.52 -4.30
N PRO A 409 -7.65 34.77 -3.03
CA PRO A 409 -8.41 35.68 -2.17
C PRO A 409 -8.37 37.10 -2.74
N PRO A 410 -9.46 37.89 -2.61
CA PRO A 410 -9.50 39.24 -3.15
C PRO A 410 -8.41 40.09 -2.50
N THR A 411 -7.51 40.64 -3.31
CA THR A 411 -6.51 41.60 -2.88
C THR A 411 -7.23 42.86 -2.41
N THR A 412 -7.33 43.05 -1.09
CA THR A 412 -7.72 44.34 -0.50
C THR A 412 -6.62 45.34 -0.81
N LYS A 413 -6.89 46.27 -1.73
CA LYS A 413 -6.08 47.49 -1.86
C LYS A 413 -6.42 48.43 -0.71
N PRO A 414 -5.41 49.17 -0.18
CA PRO A 414 -5.58 50.09 0.95
C PRO A 414 -6.50 51.27 0.62
#